data_AF-A0A061FRD2-F1
#
_entry.id   AF-A0A061FRD2-F1
#
_cell.length_a   1.000
_cell.length_b   1.000
_cell.length_c   1.000
_cell.angle_alpha   90.00
_cell.angle_beta   90.00
_cell.angle_gamma   90.00
#
_symmetry.space_group_name_H-M   'P 1'
#
loop_
_entity.id
_entity.type
_entity.pdbx_description
1 polymer ?
#
loop_
_entity_poly.entity_id
_entity_poly.type
_entity_poly.pdbx_seq_one_letter_code
_entity_poly.pdbx_strand_id
1 'polypeptide(L)'
;MQRHLLVAAVLATLSLLVSGQTDFFYKLSLQWPPSVCGPSQCGSPIPRTFTIHGLWPQFVTNDRPVPPYNPTTNKCTNVTPTAPGQILVPL
;
A
#
# COMPACT_ATOMS: atom_id res chain seq x y z
N MET A 1 -42.58 -7.30 13.01
CA MET A 1 -41.17 -7.63 13.34
C MET A 1 -40.44 -8.31 12.17
N GLN A 2 -41.00 -9.37 11.57
CA GLN A 2 -40.38 -10.12 10.45
C GLN A 2 -39.97 -9.28 9.22
N ARG A 3 -40.79 -8.30 8.79
CA ARG A 3 -40.46 -7.43 7.64
C ARG A 3 -39.22 -6.55 7.90
N HIS A 4 -39.06 -6.05 9.12
CA HIS A 4 -37.90 -5.23 9.50
C HIS A 4 -36.62 -6.07 9.59
N LEU A 5 -36.73 -7.32 10.03
CA LEU A 5 -35.62 -8.27 10.06
C LEU A 5 -35.14 -8.63 8.64
N LEU A 6 -36.06 -8.81 7.69
CA LEU A 6 -35.71 -9.06 6.29
C LEU A 6 -34.99 -7.86 5.66
N VAL A 7 -35.48 -6.64 5.90
CA VAL A 7 -34.83 -5.42 5.41
C VAL A 7 -33.44 -5.25 6.02
N ALA A 8 -33.28 -5.49 7.32
CA ALA A 8 -31.98 -5.43 7.98
C ALA A 8 -30.99 -6.48 7.41
N ALA A 9 -31.46 -7.70 7.15
CA ALA A 9 -30.64 -8.76 6.56
C ALA A 9 -30.19 -8.40 5.14
N VAL A 10 -31.08 -7.86 4.29
CA VAL A 10 -30.74 -7.41 2.93
C VAL A 10 -29.76 -6.22 2.95
N LEU A 11 -29.96 -5.26 3.85
CA LEU A 11 -29.05 -4.13 3.99
C LEU A 11 -27.67 -4.57 4.49
N ALA A 12 -27.60 -5.52 5.44
CA ALA A 12 -26.35 -6.08 5.91
C ALA A 12 -25.61 -6.84 4.80
N THR A 13 -26.28 -7.74 4.07
CA THR A 13 -25.64 -8.47 2.97
C THR A 13 -25.20 -7.55 1.84
N LEU A 14 -26.00 -6.55 1.48
CA LEU A 14 -25.60 -5.54 0.49
C LEU A 14 -24.40 -4.72 0.98
N SER A 15 -24.36 -4.35 2.26
CA SER A 15 -23.22 -3.63 2.84
C SER A 15 -21.94 -4.47 2.81
N LEU A 16 -22.03 -5.77 3.12
CA LEU A 16 -20.91 -6.72 3.03
C LEU A 16 -20.42 -6.93 1.59
N LEU A 17 -21.32 -6.93 0.61
CA LEU A 17 -20.97 -7.04 -0.82
C LEU A 17 -20.36 -5.74 -1.37
N VAL A 18 -20.80 -4.58 -0.86
CA VAL A 18 -20.34 -3.26 -1.30
C VAL A 18 -19.04 -2.83 -0.58
N SER A 19 -18.73 -3.38 0.59
CA SER A 19 -17.40 -3.28 1.19
C SER A 19 -16.41 -4.07 0.33
N GLY A 20 -16.00 -3.45 -0.77
CA GLY A 20 -15.08 -3.98 -1.76
C GLY A 20 -13.82 -4.47 -1.05
N GLN A 21 -13.59 -5.78 -1.13
CA GLN A 21 -12.37 -6.38 -0.65
C GLN A 21 -11.25 -5.86 -1.55
N THR A 22 -10.45 -4.91 -1.06
CA THR A 22 -9.21 -4.54 -1.74
C THR A 22 -8.26 -5.71 -1.57
N ASP A 23 -7.99 -6.45 -2.65
CA ASP A 23 -7.07 -7.60 -2.64
C ASP A 23 -5.58 -7.19 -2.50
N PHE A 24 -5.32 -5.96 -2.07
CA PHE A 24 -3.99 -5.44 -1.80
C PHE A 24 -3.99 -4.52 -0.58
N PHE A 25 -2.82 -4.35 0.02
CA PHE A 25 -2.55 -3.44 1.12
C PHE A 25 -1.16 -2.82 0.98
N TYR A 26 -0.89 -1.74 1.71
CA TYR A 26 0.44 -1.15 1.80
C TYR A 26 1.14 -1.56 3.09
N LYS A 27 2.35 -2.10 2.97
CA LYS A 27 3.24 -2.36 4.09
C LYS A 27 4.17 -1.16 4.28
N LEU A 28 3.95 -0.39 5.36
CA LEU A 28 4.91 0.61 5.80
C LEU A 28 6.04 -0.11 6.54
N SER A 29 7.18 -0.24 5.90
CA SER A 29 8.37 -0.85 6.48
C SER A 29 9.25 0.21 7.12
N LEU A 30 9.61 0.01 8.38
CA LEU A 30 10.54 0.86 9.12
C LEU A 30 11.85 0.09 9.31
N GLN A 31 12.97 0.79 9.18
CA GLN A 31 14.30 0.25 9.46
C GLN A 31 14.87 0.87 10.74
N TRP A 32 15.65 0.08 11.46
CA TRP A 32 16.50 0.55 12.56
C TRP A 32 17.91 0.82 12.01
N PRO A 33 18.30 2.09 11.80
CA PRO A 33 19.55 2.41 11.11
C PRO A 33 20.81 1.80 11.73
N PRO A 34 20.98 1.71 13.06
CA PRO A 34 22.16 1.04 13.65
C PRO A 34 22.30 -0.43 13.30
N SER A 35 21.20 -1.18 13.17
CA SER A 35 21.28 -2.59 12.73
C SER A 35 21.61 -2.71 11.25
N VAL A 36 21.05 -1.82 10.42
CA VAL A 36 21.35 -1.79 8.98
C VAL A 36 22.83 -1.42 8.74
N CYS A 37 23.34 -0.46 9.50
CA CYS A 37 24.69 0.07 9.35
C CYS A 37 25.78 -0.75 10.04
N GLY A 38 25.44 -1.71 10.91
CA GLY A 38 26.42 -2.52 11.64
C GLY A 38 27.53 -3.09 10.74
N PRO A 39 27.20 -3.84 9.66
CA PRO A 39 28.18 -4.42 8.75
C PRO A 39 28.54 -3.53 7.54
N SER A 40 28.07 -2.28 7.46
CA SER A 40 28.15 -1.44 6.24
C SER A 40 28.80 -0.08 6.48
N GLN A 41 29.42 0.51 5.45
CA GLN A 41 29.87 1.91 5.51
C GLN A 41 28.67 2.85 5.38
N CYS A 42 28.12 3.27 6.53
CA CYS A 42 27.11 4.31 6.61
C CYS A 42 27.73 5.69 6.91
N GLY A 43 27.06 6.74 6.44
CA GLY A 43 27.34 8.11 6.89
C GLY A 43 27.08 8.28 8.38
N SER A 44 27.87 9.16 9.02
CA SER A 44 27.70 9.54 10.43
C SER A 44 27.11 10.95 10.55
N PRO A 45 26.23 11.22 11.52
CA PRO A 45 25.79 10.31 12.59
C PRO A 45 24.69 9.33 12.14
N ILE A 46 24.73 8.11 12.67
CA ILE A 46 23.67 7.11 12.44
C ILE A 46 22.45 7.49 13.30
N PRO A 47 21.25 7.67 12.71
CA PRO A 47 20.06 8.00 13.48
C PRO A 47 19.70 6.90 14.48
N ARG A 48 19.27 7.28 15.70
CA ARG A 48 18.82 6.36 16.76
C ARG A 48 17.30 6.31 16.90
N THR A 49 16.60 6.47 15.78
CA THR A 49 15.15 6.33 15.67
C THR A 49 14.84 5.43 14.47
N PHE A 50 13.68 4.78 14.48
CA PHE A 50 13.18 4.12 13.27
C PHE A 50 13.00 5.14 12.15
N THR A 51 13.48 4.80 10.96
CA THR A 51 13.29 5.61 9.74
C THR A 51 12.46 4.83 8.74
N ILE A 52 11.78 5.53 7.84
CA ILE A 52 11.05 4.89 6.75
C ILE A 52 12.05 4.14 5.87
N HIS A 53 11.85 2.83 5.71
CA HIS A 53 12.58 2.02 4.74
C HIS A 53 11.86 2.04 3.40
N GLY A 54 10.54 1.91 3.43
CA GLY A 54 9.71 2.03 2.25
C GLY A 54 8.24 1.79 2.53
N LEU A 55 7.41 2.13 1.54
CA LEU A 55 5.99 1.83 1.51
C LEU A 55 5.74 0.89 0.34
N TRP A 56 5.35 -0.36 0.63
CA TRP A 56 5.33 -1.43 -0.37
C TRP A 56 3.90 -1.92 -0.61
N PRO A 57 3.36 -1.80 -1.84
CA PRO A 57 2.09 -2.42 -2.18
C PRO A 57 2.25 -3.95 -2.30
N GLN A 58 1.36 -4.69 -1.64
CA GLN A 58 1.36 -6.15 -1.63
C GLN A 58 -0.07 -6.67 -1.80
N PHE A 59 -0.22 -7.78 -2.51
CA PHE A 59 -1.49 -8.52 -2.55
C PHE A 59 -1.71 -9.22 -1.21
N VAL A 60 -2.98 -9.29 -0.79
CA VAL A 60 -3.39 -10.01 0.45
C VAL A 60 -3.01 -11.49 0.36
N THR A 61 -3.10 -12.07 -0.84
CA THR A 61 -2.68 -13.45 -1.07
C THR A 61 -1.15 -13.56 -1.04
N ASN A 62 -0.64 -14.25 -0.02
CA ASN A 62 0.78 -14.64 0.13
C ASN A 62 1.77 -13.48 0.18
N ASP A 63 1.36 -12.29 0.62
CA ASP A 63 2.23 -11.09 0.70
C ASP A 63 2.96 -10.79 -0.62
N ARG A 64 2.36 -11.18 -1.75
CA ARG A 64 3.02 -11.09 -3.05
C ARG A 64 3.21 -9.61 -3.41
N PRO A 65 4.42 -9.17 -3.81
CA PRO A 65 4.63 -7.79 -4.23
C PRO A 65 3.79 -7.47 -5.47
N VAL A 66 3.17 -6.29 -5.47
CA VAL A 66 2.48 -5.78 -6.66
C VAL A 66 3.54 -5.47 -7.73
N PRO A 67 3.42 -6.01 -8.96
CA PRO A 67 4.40 -5.78 -10.01
C PRO A 67 4.48 -4.29 -10.39
N PRO A 68 5.68 -3.79 -10.77
CA PRO A 68 5.83 -2.41 -11.22
C PRO A 68 4.88 -2.08 -12.37
N TYR A 69 4.39 -0.84 -12.41
CA TYR A 69 3.59 -0.36 -13.53
C TYR A 69 4.36 -0.52 -14.85
N ASN A 70 3.69 -1.03 -15.87
CA ASN A 70 4.21 -1.05 -17.23
C ASN A 70 3.09 -0.64 -18.19
N PRO A 71 3.29 0.37 -19.04
CA PRO A 71 2.23 0.89 -19.91
C PRO A 71 1.73 -0.12 -20.94
N THR A 72 2.52 -1.14 -21.25
CA THR A 72 2.22 -2.17 -22.26
C THR A 72 1.76 -3.48 -21.61
N THR A 73 2.43 -3.93 -20.55
CA THR A 73 2.25 -5.29 -19.99
C THR A 73 1.58 -5.33 -18.63
N ASN A 74 1.49 -4.21 -17.90
CA ASN A 74 0.90 -4.14 -16.56
C ASN A 74 0.31 -2.75 -16.29
N LYS A 75 -0.68 -2.39 -17.10
CA LYS A 75 -1.36 -1.11 -17.05
C LYS A 75 -2.47 -1.16 -16.02
N CYS A 76 -2.27 -0.56 -14.85
CA CYS A 76 -3.27 -0.49 -13.78
C CYS A 76 -4.26 0.68 -13.93
N THR A 77 -3.99 1.60 -14.86
CA THR A 77 -4.84 2.77 -15.11
C THR A 77 -4.73 3.22 -16.56
N ASN A 78 -5.81 3.81 -17.10
CA ASN A 78 -5.79 4.33 -18.46
C ASN A 78 -5.09 5.68 -18.61
N VAL A 79 -4.84 6.39 -17.51
CA VAL A 79 -4.01 7.60 -17.50
C VAL A 79 -2.53 7.25 -17.41
N THR A 80 -1.70 7.91 -18.20
CA THR A 80 -0.24 7.80 -18.07
C THR A 80 0.18 8.41 -16.74
N PRO A 81 0.79 7.64 -15.81
CA PRO A 81 1.24 8.18 -14.54
C PRO A 81 2.29 9.27 -14.75
N THR A 82 2.21 10.34 -13.96
CA THR A 82 3.22 11.39 -13.94
C THR A 82 4.55 10.80 -13.51
N ALA A 83 5.61 11.02 -14.30
CA ALA A 83 6.94 10.55 -13.95
C ALA A 83 7.43 11.22 -12.65
N PRO A 84 8.27 10.56 -11.83
CA PRO A 84 8.72 11.12 -10.55
C PRO A 84 9.32 12.53 -10.64
N GLY A 85 10.09 12.83 -11.70
CA GLY A 85 10.68 14.15 -11.93
C GLY A 85 9.70 15.24 -12.42
N GLN A 86 8.45 14.87 -12.68
CA GLN A 86 7.37 15.78 -13.11
C GLN A 86 6.28 15.94 -12.05
N ILE A 87 6.44 15.31 -10.88
CA ILE A 87 5.61 15.57 -9.71
C ILE A 87 6.03 16.95 -9.20
N LEU A 88 5.38 18.00 -9.71
CA LEU A 88 5.57 19.36 -9.23
C LEU A 88 5.29 19.36 -7.72
N VAL A 89 6.29 19.69 -6.92
CA VAL A 89 6.06 20.18 -5.56
C VAL A 89 6.06 21.69 -5.70
N PRO A 90 4.89 22.37 -5.73
CA PRO A 90 4.87 23.77 -5.35
C PRO A 90 5.39 23.83 -3.91
N LEU A 91 6.54 24.48 -3.71
CA LEU A 91 7.01 24.86 -2.39
C LEU A 91 6.10 25.98 -1.84
#